data_AF-A0A3D9GPH2-F1
#
_entry.id   AF-A0A3D9GPH2-F1
#
_cell.length_a   1.000
_cell.length_b   1.000
_cell.length_c   1.000
_cell.angle_alpha   90.00
_cell.angle_beta   90.00
_cell.angle_gamma   90.00
#
_symmetry.space_group_name_H-M   'P 1'
#
loop_
_entity.id
_entity.type
_entity.pdbx_description
1 polymer ?
#
loop_
_entity_poly.entity_id
_entity_poly.type
_entity_poly.pdbx_seq_one_letter_code
_entity_poly.pdbx_strand_id
1 'polypeptide(L)'
;FPEGISPGVSPGQNDNFDLRSFNVTKLEIFNRNGTLVYSKKNYTNEWVGQTNDGDELPVGTYFYTVIYEGGAKTKSAWVYINK
;
A
#
# COMPACT_ATOMS: atom_id res chain seq x y z
N PHE A 1 -2.23 -3.43 -10.68
CA PHE A 1 -1.78 -3.01 -9.35
C PHE A 1 -0.70 -3.99 -8.95
N PRO A 2 0.40 -3.51 -8.36
CA PRO A 2 1.43 -4.40 -7.82
C PRO A 2 0.81 -5.37 -6.81
N GLU A 3 1.37 -6.57 -6.72
CA GLU A 3 0.92 -7.60 -5.77
C GLU A 3 1.91 -7.80 -4.62
N GLY A 4 3.06 -7.13 -4.66
CA GLY A 4 4.01 -7.14 -3.55
C GLY A 4 5.04 -6.03 -3.60
N ILE A 5 5.69 -5.84 -2.45
CA ILE A 5 6.83 -4.96 -2.24
C ILE A 5 7.95 -5.75 -1.55
N SER A 6 9.21 -5.37 -1.81
CA SER A 6 10.41 -5.95 -1.18
C SER A 6 11.39 -4.87 -0.69
N PRO A 7 10.97 -3.98 0.22
CA PRO A 7 11.78 -2.86 0.67
C PRO A 7 13.09 -3.36 1.32
N GLY A 8 14.23 -2.87 0.85
CA GLY A 8 15.54 -3.15 1.45
C GLY A 8 16.15 -4.52 1.10
N VAL A 9 15.47 -5.35 0.31
CA VAL A 9 16.00 -6.66 -0.15
C VAL A 9 16.90 -6.49 -1.36
N SER A 10 16.39 -5.81 -2.39
CA SER A 10 17.07 -5.57 -3.66
C SER A 10 16.91 -4.09 -4.00
N PRO A 11 17.97 -3.28 -3.87
CA PRO A 11 17.88 -1.84 -4.10
C PRO A 11 17.25 -1.50 -5.45
N GLY A 12 16.20 -0.68 -5.45
CA GLY A 12 15.52 -0.18 -6.64
C GLY A 12 14.44 -1.11 -7.20
N GLN A 13 14.20 -2.28 -6.60
CA GLN A 13 13.20 -3.23 -7.08
C GLN A 13 12.06 -3.39 -6.07
N ASN A 14 10.86 -2.96 -6.47
CA ASN A 14 9.63 -3.05 -5.66
C ASN A 14 9.78 -2.48 -4.24
N ASP A 15 10.59 -1.44 -4.06
CA ASP A 15 10.87 -0.86 -2.73
C ASP A 15 9.64 -0.22 -2.07
N ASN A 16 8.67 0.20 -2.90
CA ASN A 16 7.45 0.84 -2.46
C ASN A 16 6.26 0.36 -3.29
N PHE A 17 5.07 0.61 -2.77
CA PHE A 17 3.83 0.30 -3.46
C PHE A 17 3.47 1.45 -4.41
N ASP A 18 4.08 1.43 -5.60
CA ASP A 18 3.93 2.49 -6.59
C ASP A 18 2.57 2.43 -7.31
N LEU A 19 1.75 3.46 -7.10
CA LEU A 19 0.43 3.61 -7.70
C LEU A 19 0.32 4.83 -8.64
N ARG A 20 1.44 5.47 -9.00
CA ARG A 20 1.46 6.72 -9.81
C ARG A 20 0.71 6.60 -11.14
N SER A 21 0.74 5.42 -11.78
CA SER A 21 0.08 5.18 -13.06
C SER A 21 -1.41 4.81 -12.96
N PHE A 22 -2.01 4.87 -11.76
CA PHE A 22 -3.38 4.37 -11.52
C PHE A 22 -4.39 5.44 -11.12
N ASN A 23 -4.03 6.73 -11.13
CA ASN A 23 -4.91 7.87 -10.76
C ASN A 23 -5.59 7.67 -9.38
N VAL A 24 -4.82 7.16 -8.41
CA VAL A 24 -5.28 6.93 -7.04
C VAL A 24 -5.15 8.23 -6.24
N THR A 25 -6.18 8.58 -5.48
CA THR A 25 -6.22 9.76 -4.61
C THR A 25 -6.28 9.40 -3.13
N LYS A 26 -6.57 8.14 -2.79
CA LYS A 26 -6.49 7.65 -1.41
C LYS A 26 -6.11 6.18 -1.42
N LEU A 27 -5.23 5.79 -0.50
CA LEU A 27 -4.88 4.42 -0.18
C LEU A 27 -5.18 4.15 1.30
N GLU A 28 -5.83 3.03 1.59
CA GLU A 28 -6.00 2.50 2.94
C GLU A 28 -5.54 1.05 2.96
N ILE A 29 -4.75 0.68 3.96
CA ILE A 29 -4.18 -0.66 4.10
C ILE A 29 -4.57 -1.23 5.46
N PHE A 30 -4.96 -2.49 5.43
CA PHE A 30 -5.48 -3.25 6.54
C PHE A 30 -4.64 -4.51 6.75
N ASN A 31 -4.43 -4.88 8.01
CA ASN A 31 -3.83 -6.17 8.36
C ASN A 31 -4.84 -7.32 8.12
N ARG A 32 -4.41 -8.57 8.35
CA ARG A 32 -5.25 -9.77 8.18
C ARG A 32 -6.52 -9.81 9.04
N ASN A 33 -6.56 -9.03 10.12
CA ASN A 33 -7.71 -8.94 11.02
C ASN A 33 -8.68 -7.82 10.61
N GLY A 34 -8.42 -7.12 9.49
CA GLY A 34 -9.22 -5.99 9.05
C GLY A 34 -8.93 -4.67 9.79
N THR A 35 -7.86 -4.61 10.58
CA THR A 35 -7.45 -3.36 11.26
C THR A 35 -6.74 -2.44 10.27
N LEU A 36 -7.18 -1.18 10.16
CA LEU A 36 -6.50 -0.15 9.39
C LEU A 36 -5.12 0.12 10.01
N VAL A 37 -4.05 -0.08 9.25
CA VAL A 37 -2.67 0.15 9.69
C VAL A 37 -2.03 1.35 9.00
N TYR A 38 -2.49 1.70 7.80
CA TYR A 38 -1.99 2.84 7.04
C TYR A 38 -3.13 3.49 6.24
N SER A 39 -3.15 4.82 6.18
CA SER A 39 -4.12 5.60 5.40
C SER A 39 -3.47 6.87 4.90
N LYS A 40 -3.53 7.11 3.58
CA LYS A 40 -2.97 8.30 2.97
C LYS A 40 -3.85 8.84 1.85
N LYS A 41 -4.11 10.14 1.89
CA LYS A 41 -4.69 10.91 0.78
C LYS A 41 -3.58 11.44 -0.13
N ASN A 42 -3.93 11.71 -1.39
CA ASN A 42 -3.02 12.10 -2.45
C ASN A 42 -1.83 11.13 -2.57
N TYR A 43 -2.14 9.84 -2.47
CA TYR A 43 -1.14 8.77 -2.47
C TYR A 43 -0.50 8.61 -3.85
N THR A 44 0.81 8.47 -3.89
CA THR A 44 1.56 8.13 -5.10
C THR A 44 2.30 6.82 -4.95
N ASN A 45 3.21 6.74 -3.98
CA ASN A 45 4.18 5.65 -3.84
C ASN A 45 4.90 5.66 -2.48
N GLU A 46 4.29 6.23 -1.44
CA GLU A 46 4.96 6.47 -0.15
C GLU A 46 4.93 5.29 0.81
N TRP A 47 4.12 4.27 0.52
CA TRP A 47 4.04 3.10 1.39
C TRP A 47 5.14 2.10 1.02
N VAL A 48 5.99 1.83 2.01
CA VAL A 48 7.14 0.92 2.01
C VAL A 48 6.98 -0.16 3.09
N GLY A 49 5.74 -0.45 3.51
CA GLY A 49 5.48 -1.44 4.55
C GLY A 49 5.53 -0.88 5.98
N GLN A 50 5.06 0.34 6.18
CA GLN A 50 4.99 1.01 7.48
C GLN A 50 3.54 1.30 7.93
N THR A 51 3.32 1.48 9.23
CA THR A 51 2.08 2.03 9.79
C THR A 51 1.97 3.53 9.57
N ASN A 52 0.84 4.15 9.91
CA ASN A 52 0.71 5.62 9.93
C ASN A 52 1.71 6.30 10.88
N ASP A 53 2.10 5.64 11.96
CA ASP A 53 3.04 6.16 12.95
C ASP A 53 4.51 5.93 12.54
N GLY A 54 4.73 5.25 11.40
CA GLY A 54 6.06 4.97 10.86
C GLY A 54 6.66 3.65 11.32
N ASP A 55 5.97 2.88 12.16
CA ASP A 55 6.44 1.57 12.60
C ASP A 55 6.46 0.57 11.45
N GLU A 56 7.48 -0.29 11.42
CA GLU A 56 7.58 -1.32 10.40
C GLU A 56 6.53 -2.42 10.58
N LEU A 57 5.86 -2.74 9.47
CA LEU A 57 4.96 -3.87 9.40
C LEU A 57 5.73 -5.18 9.19
N PRO A 58 5.30 -6.29 9.84
CA PRO A 58 5.85 -7.62 9.56
C PRO A 58 5.60 -8.08 8.12
N VAL A 59 6.45 -8.99 7.65
CA VAL A 59 6.26 -9.76 6.41
C VAL A 59 4.89 -10.44 6.43
N GLY A 60 4.18 -10.38 5.30
CA GLY A 60 2.86 -11.00 5.17
C GLY A 60 1.95 -10.28 4.18
N THR A 61 0.74 -10.83 4.04
CA THR A 61 -0.31 -10.27 3.19
C THR A 61 -1.11 -9.22 3.92
N TYR A 62 -1.27 -8.07 3.28
CA TYR A 62 -2.12 -6.97 3.70
C TYR A 62 -3.21 -6.75 2.65
N PHE A 63 -4.31 -6.16 3.08
CA PHE A 63 -5.44 -5.85 2.23
C PHE A 63 -5.50 -4.35 2.04
N TYR A 64 -5.93 -3.88 0.88
CA TYR A 64 -6.01 -2.45 0.64
C TYR A 64 -7.28 -2.07 -0.09
N THR A 65 -7.71 -0.83 0.14
CA THR A 65 -8.69 -0.14 -0.67
C THR A 65 -8.05 1.11 -1.28
N VAL A 66 -8.46 1.45 -2.51
CA VAL A 66 -8.10 2.70 -3.17
C VAL A 66 -9.33 3.46 -3.60
N ILE A 67 -9.23 4.79 -3.57
CA ILE A 67 -10.19 5.71 -4.19
C ILE A 67 -9.50 6.35 -5.39
N TYR A 68 -10.17 6.36 -6.54
CA TYR A 68 -9.67 7.01 -7.75
C TYR A 68 -10.02 8.50 -7.79
N GLU A 69 -9.33 9.25 -8.65
CA GLU A 69 -9.74 10.61 -9.00
C GLU A 69 -11.21 10.66 -9.45
N GLY A 70 -11.96 11.65 -8.96
CA GLY A 70 -13.42 11.73 -9.15
C GLY A 70 -14.25 10.96 -8.11
N GLY A 71 -13.63 10.21 -7.19
CA GLY A 71 -14.23 9.74 -5.92
C GLY A 71 -15.27 8.62 -6.01
N ALA A 72 -15.89 8.39 -7.16
CA ALA A 72 -16.98 7.41 -7.31
C ALA A 72 -16.51 5.95 -7.47
N LYS A 73 -15.25 5.74 -7.89
CA LYS A 73 -14.68 4.41 -8.10
C LYS A 73 -13.82 4.01 -6.90
N THR A 74 -13.99 2.79 -6.44
CA THR A 74 -13.15 2.15 -5.43
C THR A 74 -12.66 0.80 -5.94
N LYS A 75 -11.49 0.37 -5.47
CA LYS A 75 -10.99 -0.99 -5.70
C LYS A 75 -10.43 -1.54 -4.39
N SER A 76 -10.72 -2.81 -4.13
CA SER A 76 -10.13 -3.58 -3.03
C SER A 76 -9.30 -4.74 -3.58
N ALA A 77 -8.12 -4.97 -3.01
CA ALA A 77 -7.27 -6.11 -3.33
C ALA A 77 -6.27 -6.37 -2.18
N TRP A 78 -5.18 -7.07 -2.47
CA TRP A 78 -4.14 -7.42 -1.51
C TRP A 78 -2.75 -7.04 -2.03
N VAL A 79 -1.80 -6.91 -1.11
CA VAL A 79 -0.38 -6.70 -1.37
C VAL A 79 0.44 -7.50 -0.36
N TYR A 80 1.50 -8.15 -0.83
CA TYR A 80 2.43 -8.91 0.02
C TYR A 80 3.68 -8.08 0.35
N ILE A 81 4.06 -8.03 1.62
CA ILE A 81 5.36 -7.47 2.04
C ILE A 81 6.34 -8.62 2.14
N ASN A 82 7.45 -8.52 1.40
CA ASN A 82 8.65 -9.34 1.58
C ASN A 82 9.80 -8.49 2.14
N LYS A 83 10.70 -9.08 2.91
CA LYS A 83 11.92 -8.46 3.46
C LYS A 83 13.08 -9.45 3.41
#